data_AF-A0A935MNW2-F1
#
_entry.id   AF-A0A935MNW2-F1
#
_cell.length_a   1.000
_cell.length_b   1.000
_cell.length_c   1.000
_cell.angle_alpha   90.00
_cell.angle_beta   90.00
_cell.angle_gamma   90.00
#
_symmetry.space_group_name_H-M   'P 1'
#
loop_
_entity.id
_entity.type
_entity.pdbx_description
1 polymer ?
#
loop_
_entity_poly.entity_id
_entity_poly.type
_entity_poly.pdbx_seq_one_letter_code
_entity_poly.pdbx_strand_id
1 'polypeptide(L)'
;MNEFLQIIVIILLLTIPLAAYFLVLAALFPNRAAKTQRVLTAMPGRSFGVGVINFLFFGLIALVLFSIAENAGSVVKTILMIPALVILAALTIALSFGLTGMVNQLGERIFSEYPAWKRTAWGTVILSLACLLPVIGWFLLFPYAGFVGIGAFILGLFQREIKYEVSFFLHTAETRSSQRKFCALRVSFLGASHHLEQDGSNPLDFPYLVKQSTRLVRRTFTHSLFFPLQLFPTQPCTTYNSPYMKGTSPWPTYPPSSSSC
;
A
#
# COMPACT_ATOMS: atom_id res chain seq x y z
N MET A 1 -32.89 23.32 26.69
CA MET A 1 -32.08 22.10 26.99
C MET A 1 -32.39 20.92 26.07
N ASN A 2 -33.57 20.84 25.45
CA ASN A 2 -33.93 19.72 24.56
C ASN A 2 -33.15 19.66 23.23
N GLU A 3 -32.70 20.79 22.69
CA GLU A 3 -32.00 20.83 21.39
C GLU A 3 -30.67 20.06 21.42
N PHE A 4 -29.90 20.18 22.50
CA PHE A 4 -28.66 19.42 22.67
C PHE A 4 -28.92 17.91 22.73
N LEU A 5 -29.94 17.49 23.49
CA LEU A 5 -30.34 16.07 23.56
C LEU A 5 -30.80 15.57 22.19
N GLN A 6 -31.58 16.37 21.45
CA GLN A 6 -32.04 16.03 20.11
C GLN A 6 -30.87 15.83 19.15
N ILE A 7 -29.88 16.74 19.16
CA ILE A 7 -28.68 16.64 18.32
C ILE A 7 -27.88 15.37 18.68
N ILE A 8 -27.65 15.12 19.97
CA ILE A 8 -26.93 13.91 20.43
C ILE A 8 -27.65 12.63 20.00
N VAL A 9 -28.98 12.58 20.14
CA VAL A 9 -29.78 11.43 19.71
C VAL A 9 -29.70 11.23 18.20
N ILE A 10 -29.77 12.30 17.40
CA ILE A 10 -29.63 12.22 15.94
C ILE A 10 -28.26 11.68 15.57
N ILE A 11 -27.19 12.14 16.22
CA ILE A 11 -25.82 11.66 15.93
C ILE A 11 -25.70 10.18 16.26
N LEU A 12 -26.14 9.75 17.45
CA LEU A 12 -26.12 8.33 17.80
C LEU A 12 -26.92 7.49 16.81
N LEU A 13 -28.11 7.96 16.42
CA LEU A 13 -28.96 7.29 15.45
C LEU A 13 -28.35 7.24 14.04
N LEU A 14 -27.49 8.20 13.67
CA LEU A 14 -26.79 8.21 12.38
C LEU A 14 -25.53 7.32 12.40
N THR A 15 -24.83 7.25 13.53
CA THR A 15 -23.58 6.47 13.64
C THR A 15 -23.80 4.96 13.61
N ILE A 16 -24.90 4.46 14.20
CA ILE A 16 -25.24 3.03 14.22
C ILE A 16 -25.42 2.47 12.79
N PRO A 17 -26.28 3.02 11.91
CA PRO A 17 -26.44 2.53 10.55
C PRO A 17 -25.19 2.76 9.71
N LEU A 18 -24.42 3.82 9.97
CA LEU A 18 -23.15 4.06 9.28
C LEU A 18 -22.12 2.97 9.60
N ALA A 19 -22.02 2.56 10.87
CA ALA A 19 -21.16 1.44 11.28
C ALA A 19 -21.62 0.11 10.66
N ALA A 20 -22.92 -0.16 10.66
CA ALA A 20 -23.48 -1.34 10.00
C ALA A 20 -23.19 -1.33 8.48
N TYR A 21 -23.34 -0.18 7.83
CA TYR A 21 -23.07 0.01 6.40
C TYR A 21 -21.60 -0.31 6.04
N PHE A 22 -20.64 0.25 6.78
CA PHE A 22 -19.22 -0.04 6.54
C PHE A 22 -18.85 -1.48 6.87
N LEU A 23 -19.48 -2.08 7.88
CA LEU A 23 -19.27 -3.49 8.21
C LEU A 23 -19.77 -4.41 7.08
N VAL A 24 -20.94 -4.12 6.52
CA VAL A 24 -21.48 -4.86 5.36
C VAL A 24 -20.59 -4.66 4.12
N LEU A 25 -20.12 -3.43 3.85
CA LEU A 25 -19.19 -3.19 2.73
C LEU A 25 -17.86 -3.94 2.90
N ALA A 26 -17.31 -3.94 4.11
CA ALA A 26 -16.07 -4.65 4.41
C ALA A 26 -16.25 -6.18 4.30
N ALA A 27 -17.41 -6.70 4.73
CA ALA A 27 -17.74 -8.12 4.65
C ALA A 27 -18.02 -8.59 3.21
N LEU A 28 -18.73 -7.77 2.42
CA LEU A 28 -19.12 -8.13 1.05
C LEU A 28 -17.97 -7.98 0.05
N PHE A 29 -17.05 -7.04 0.29
CA PHE A 29 -15.95 -6.74 -0.63
C PHE A 29 -14.56 -6.65 0.05
N PRO A 30 -14.12 -7.69 0.79
CA PRO A 30 -12.88 -7.64 1.58
C PRO A 30 -11.65 -7.39 0.71
N ASN A 31 -11.63 -7.98 -0.50
CA ASN A 31 -10.55 -7.81 -1.46
C ASN A 31 -10.43 -6.38 -2.00
N ARG A 32 -11.53 -5.65 -2.10
CA ARG A 32 -11.52 -4.26 -2.60
C ARG A 32 -11.08 -3.32 -1.48
N ALA A 33 -11.64 -3.49 -0.28
CA ALA A 33 -11.26 -2.69 0.89
C ALA A 33 -9.77 -2.80 1.22
N ALA A 34 -9.22 -4.02 1.22
CA ALA A 34 -7.79 -4.26 1.49
C ALA A 34 -6.87 -3.64 0.43
N LYS A 35 -7.29 -3.60 -0.84
CA LYS A 35 -6.53 -2.94 -1.91
C LYS A 35 -6.49 -1.43 -1.72
N THR A 36 -7.65 -0.81 -1.49
CA THR A 36 -7.74 0.63 -1.23
C THR A 36 -6.85 1.01 -0.05
N GLN A 37 -6.86 0.21 1.02
CA GLN A 37 -6.03 0.44 2.20
C GLN A 37 -4.52 0.43 1.88
N ARG A 38 -4.05 -0.51 1.04
CA ARG A 38 -2.63 -0.58 0.63
C ARG A 38 -2.20 0.60 -0.23
N VAL A 39 -3.08 1.07 -1.13
CA VAL A 39 -2.79 2.27 -1.94
C VAL A 39 -2.66 3.49 -1.03
N LEU A 40 -3.52 3.57 -0.03
CA LEU A 40 -3.59 4.68 0.90
C LEU A 40 -2.37 4.74 1.84
N THR A 41 -1.80 3.60 2.23
CA THR A 41 -0.53 3.55 2.97
C THR A 41 0.69 3.82 2.08
N ALA A 42 0.67 3.40 0.81
CA ALA A 42 1.82 3.54 -0.08
C ALA A 42 2.00 4.97 -0.60
N MET A 43 0.92 5.66 -1.00
CA MET A 43 1.02 6.95 -1.71
C MET A 43 -0.13 7.92 -1.36
N PRO A 44 -0.29 8.37 -0.10
CA PRO A 44 -1.42 9.19 0.33
C PRO A 44 -1.50 10.55 -0.40
N GLY A 45 -0.36 11.17 -0.71
CA GLY A 45 -0.34 12.45 -1.42
C GLY A 45 -0.80 12.35 -2.87
N ARG A 46 -0.44 11.26 -3.57
CA ARG A 46 -0.86 11.04 -4.96
C ARG A 46 -2.34 10.68 -5.03
N SER A 47 -2.84 9.87 -4.11
CA SER A 47 -4.28 9.57 -4.05
C SER A 47 -5.11 10.80 -3.72
N PHE A 48 -4.65 11.66 -2.80
CA PHE A 48 -5.31 12.94 -2.54
C PHE A 48 -5.47 13.78 -3.81
N GLY A 49 -4.37 14.02 -4.54
CA GLY A 49 -4.39 14.84 -5.76
C GLY A 49 -5.32 14.28 -6.84
N VAL A 50 -5.26 12.96 -7.08
CA VAL A 50 -6.17 12.29 -8.04
C VAL A 50 -7.64 12.41 -7.59
N GLY A 51 -7.90 12.25 -6.30
CA GLY A 51 -9.25 12.40 -5.74
C GLY A 51 -9.82 13.81 -5.90
N VAL A 52 -9.03 14.84 -5.60
CA VAL A 52 -9.42 16.24 -5.74
C VAL A 52 -9.75 16.57 -7.19
N ILE A 53 -8.85 16.24 -8.12
CA ILE A 53 -9.04 16.56 -9.55
C ILE A 53 -10.28 15.85 -10.11
N ASN A 54 -10.45 14.56 -9.81
CA ASN A 54 -11.59 13.79 -10.31
C ASN A 54 -12.91 14.24 -9.68
N PHE A 55 -12.93 14.51 -8.38
CA PHE A 55 -14.13 15.01 -7.72
C PHE A 55 -14.54 16.37 -8.27
N LEU A 56 -13.58 17.28 -8.47
CA LEU A 56 -13.86 18.60 -9.02
C LEU A 56 -14.36 18.50 -10.46
N PHE A 57 -13.73 17.66 -11.29
CA PHE A 57 -14.14 17.46 -12.68
C PHE A 57 -15.55 16.87 -12.79
N PHE A 58 -15.80 15.72 -12.17
CA PHE A 58 -17.11 15.06 -12.23
C PHE A 58 -18.19 15.83 -11.46
N GLY A 59 -17.84 16.43 -10.33
CA GLY A 59 -18.74 17.25 -9.53
C GLY A 59 -19.16 18.52 -10.28
N LEU A 60 -18.24 19.20 -10.95
CA LEU A 60 -18.55 20.38 -11.77
C LEU A 60 -19.45 20.01 -12.96
N ILE A 61 -19.14 18.91 -13.66
CA ILE A 61 -19.99 18.41 -14.75
C ILE A 61 -21.40 18.11 -14.23
N ALA A 62 -21.52 17.36 -13.12
CA ALA A 62 -22.81 17.04 -12.53
C ALA A 62 -23.59 18.31 -12.13
N LEU A 63 -22.91 19.30 -11.53
CA LEU A 63 -23.53 20.57 -11.12
C LEU A 63 -24.01 21.38 -12.33
N VAL A 64 -23.19 21.48 -13.39
CA VAL A 64 -23.57 22.17 -14.63
C VAL A 64 -24.75 21.48 -15.29
N LEU A 65 -24.73 20.15 -15.40
CA LEU A 65 -25.87 19.39 -15.94
C LEU A 65 -27.14 19.60 -15.12
N PHE A 66 -27.02 19.62 -13.79
CA PHE A 66 -28.14 19.86 -12.89
C PHE A 66 -28.72 21.27 -13.08
N SER A 67 -27.86 22.28 -13.16
CA SER A 67 -28.26 23.68 -13.39
C SER A 67 -28.95 23.87 -14.76
N ILE A 68 -28.47 23.22 -15.82
CA ILE A 68 -29.13 23.24 -17.13
C ILE A 68 -30.47 22.51 -17.06
N ALA A 69 -30.54 21.37 -16.35
CA ALA A 69 -31.77 20.59 -16.21
C ALA A 69 -32.88 21.34 -15.46
N GLU A 70 -32.53 22.18 -14.48
CA GLU A 70 -33.50 23.01 -13.75
C GLU A 70 -34.12 24.11 -14.62
N ASN A 71 -33.36 24.65 -15.57
CA ASN A 71 -33.81 25.71 -16.48
C ASN A 71 -34.44 25.17 -17.78
N ALA A 72 -34.37 23.86 -18.03
CA ALA A 72 -34.89 23.24 -19.24
C ALA A 72 -36.37 22.83 -19.11
N GLY A 73 -37.05 22.68 -20.26
CA GLY A 73 -38.41 22.16 -20.33
C GLY A 73 -38.53 20.72 -19.78
N SER A 74 -39.75 20.31 -19.40
CA SER A 74 -40.04 19.06 -18.68
C SER A 74 -39.40 17.79 -19.29
N VAL A 75 -39.41 17.65 -20.62
CA VAL A 75 -38.83 16.48 -21.32
C VAL A 75 -37.30 16.51 -21.29
N VAL A 76 -36.70 17.66 -21.58
CA VAL A 76 -35.24 17.85 -21.60
C VAL A 76 -34.64 17.70 -20.20
N LYS A 77 -35.34 18.19 -19.18
CA LYS A 77 -34.97 18.01 -17.77
C LYS A 77 -34.76 16.54 -17.41
N THR A 78 -35.69 15.66 -17.81
CA THR A 78 -35.60 14.23 -17.50
C THR A 78 -34.38 13.58 -18.17
N ILE A 79 -34.13 13.92 -19.44
CA ILE A 79 -33.02 13.37 -20.22
C ILE A 79 -31.67 13.81 -19.63
N LEU A 80 -31.53 15.07 -19.19
CA LEU A 80 -30.29 15.56 -18.57
C LEU A 80 -30.10 15.09 -17.12
N MET A 81 -31.19 14.82 -16.39
CA MET A 81 -31.10 14.39 -14.99
C MET A 81 -30.52 12.98 -14.85
N ILE A 82 -30.79 12.08 -15.80
CA ILE A 82 -30.27 10.70 -15.77
C ILE A 82 -28.72 10.65 -15.70
N PRO A 83 -27.97 11.26 -16.63
CA PRO A 83 -26.50 11.23 -16.57
C PRO A 83 -25.94 11.94 -15.34
N ALA A 84 -26.55 13.04 -14.90
CA ALA A 84 -26.15 13.72 -13.66
C ALA A 84 -26.29 12.79 -12.45
N LEU A 85 -27.42 12.05 -12.36
CA LEU A 85 -27.67 11.09 -11.30
C LEU A 85 -26.69 9.91 -11.34
N VAL A 86 -26.34 9.41 -12.53
CA VAL A 86 -25.36 8.34 -12.71
C VAL A 86 -23.97 8.79 -12.22
N ILE A 87 -23.53 10.00 -12.58
CA ILE A 87 -22.25 10.55 -12.13
C ILE A 87 -22.25 10.70 -10.60
N LEU A 88 -23.33 11.24 -10.03
CA LEU A 88 -23.47 11.39 -8.59
C LEU A 88 -23.46 10.03 -7.86
N ALA A 89 -24.17 9.03 -8.40
CA ALA A 89 -24.18 7.67 -7.87
C ALA A 89 -22.78 7.02 -7.94
N ALA A 90 -22.04 7.21 -9.03
CA ALA A 90 -20.68 6.71 -9.14
C ALA A 90 -19.75 7.37 -8.11
N LEU A 91 -19.87 8.68 -7.88
CA LEU A 91 -19.11 9.42 -6.87
C LEU A 91 -19.44 8.96 -5.44
N THR A 92 -20.72 8.74 -5.12
CA THR A 92 -21.12 8.26 -3.79
C THR A 92 -20.63 6.84 -3.53
N ILE A 93 -20.70 5.95 -4.51
CA ILE A 93 -20.15 4.59 -4.41
C ILE A 93 -18.63 4.65 -4.17
N ALA A 94 -17.91 5.44 -4.96
CA ALA A 94 -16.46 5.61 -4.80
C ALA A 94 -16.09 6.18 -3.42
N LEU A 95 -16.86 7.15 -2.94
CA LEU A 95 -16.70 7.76 -1.62
C LEU A 95 -16.94 6.72 -0.52
N SER A 96 -17.99 5.89 -0.62
CA SER A 96 -18.28 4.84 0.36
C SER A 96 -17.17 3.81 0.48
N PHE A 97 -16.63 3.32 -0.64
CA PHE A 97 -15.49 2.40 -0.62
C PHE A 97 -14.21 3.08 -0.09
N GLY A 98 -13.99 4.34 -0.44
CA GLY A 98 -12.87 5.14 0.04
C GLY A 98 -12.90 5.32 1.57
N LEU A 99 -14.05 5.73 2.11
CA LEU A 99 -14.28 5.88 3.55
C LEU A 99 -14.14 4.55 4.29
N THR A 100 -14.65 3.45 3.73
CA THR A 100 -14.47 2.11 4.31
C THR A 100 -12.99 1.75 4.44
N GLY A 101 -12.18 2.07 3.42
CA GLY A 101 -10.72 1.89 3.46
C GLY A 101 -10.06 2.71 4.57
N MET A 102 -10.48 3.97 4.75
CA MET A 102 -10.00 4.85 5.83
C MET A 102 -10.36 4.33 7.21
N VAL A 103 -11.62 3.91 7.41
CA VAL A 103 -12.09 3.31 8.66
C VAL A 103 -11.25 2.09 9.05
N ASN A 104 -10.97 1.20 8.08
CA ASN A 104 -10.16 0.01 8.33
C ASN A 104 -8.71 0.38 8.69
N GLN A 105 -8.13 1.36 7.99
CA GLN A 105 -6.78 1.83 8.31
C GLN A 105 -6.71 2.44 9.71
N LEU A 106 -7.70 3.25 10.09
CA LEU A 106 -7.77 3.86 11.41
C LEU A 106 -7.95 2.80 12.51
N GLY A 107 -8.83 1.82 12.27
CA GLY A 107 -9.04 0.69 13.17
C GLY A 107 -7.80 -0.18 13.35
N GLU A 108 -7.01 -0.42 12.29
CA GLU A 108 -5.76 -1.18 12.38
C GLU A 108 -4.67 -0.44 13.18
N ARG A 109 -4.62 0.90 13.07
CA ARG A 109 -3.65 1.72 13.81
C ARG A 109 -3.98 1.86 15.29
N ILE A 110 -5.25 2.00 15.63
CA ILE A 110 -5.68 2.23 17.02
C ILE A 110 -5.88 0.91 17.76
N PHE A 111 -6.38 -0.13 17.08
CA PHE A 111 -6.78 -1.38 17.69
C PHE A 111 -6.26 -2.60 16.92
N SER A 112 -4.94 -2.74 16.86
CA SER A 112 -4.28 -3.86 16.18
C SER A 112 -4.53 -5.24 16.81
N GLU A 113 -5.06 -5.30 18.03
CA GLU A 113 -5.31 -6.54 18.78
C GLU A 113 -6.73 -7.10 18.60
N TYR A 114 -7.72 -6.27 18.24
CA TYR A 114 -9.12 -6.73 18.14
C TYR A 114 -9.39 -7.55 16.87
N PRO A 115 -10.47 -8.36 16.79
CA PRO A 115 -10.89 -8.99 15.54
C PRO A 115 -11.34 -7.96 14.49
N ALA A 116 -11.21 -8.29 13.20
CA ALA A 116 -11.42 -7.36 12.08
C ALA A 116 -12.77 -6.60 12.13
N TRP A 117 -13.87 -7.29 12.43
CA TRP A 117 -15.20 -6.67 12.50
C TRP A 117 -15.30 -5.61 13.62
N LYS A 118 -14.64 -5.85 14.78
CA LYS A 118 -14.58 -4.86 15.87
C LYS A 118 -13.72 -3.67 15.47
N ARG A 119 -12.60 -3.90 14.76
CA ARG A 119 -11.75 -2.81 14.26
C ARG A 119 -12.50 -1.86 13.35
N THR A 120 -13.28 -2.39 12.41
CA THR A 120 -14.10 -1.56 11.49
C THR A 120 -15.19 -0.81 12.24
N ALA A 121 -15.88 -1.45 13.20
CA ALA A 121 -16.90 -0.79 14.02
C ALA A 121 -16.31 0.37 14.83
N TRP A 122 -15.23 0.14 15.57
CA TRP A 122 -14.56 1.17 16.35
C TRP A 122 -13.93 2.27 15.49
N GLY A 123 -13.33 1.90 14.35
CA GLY A 123 -12.82 2.87 13.38
C GLY A 123 -13.92 3.79 12.85
N THR A 124 -15.14 3.28 12.66
CA THR A 124 -16.29 4.09 12.22
C THR A 124 -16.72 5.07 13.30
N VAL A 125 -16.81 4.62 14.56
CA VAL A 125 -17.17 5.46 15.70
C VAL A 125 -16.14 6.58 15.90
N ILE A 126 -14.85 6.27 15.78
CA ILE A 126 -13.78 7.27 15.91
C ILE A 126 -13.84 8.25 14.75
N LEU A 127 -14.02 7.78 13.52
CA LEU A 127 -14.12 8.65 12.35
C LEU A 127 -15.35 9.56 12.45
N SER A 128 -16.50 9.05 12.89
CA SER A 128 -17.72 9.86 13.04
C SER A 128 -17.57 10.90 14.15
N LEU A 129 -16.98 10.54 15.29
CA LEU A 129 -16.66 11.49 16.37
C LEU A 129 -15.66 12.56 15.90
N ALA A 130 -14.66 12.16 15.11
CA ALA A 130 -13.68 13.10 14.55
C ALA A 130 -14.31 14.08 13.55
N CYS A 131 -15.25 13.62 12.72
CA CYS A 131 -16.03 14.47 11.82
C CYS A 131 -16.99 15.41 12.57
N LEU A 132 -17.36 15.08 13.80
CA LEU A 132 -18.26 15.87 14.63
C LEU A 132 -17.58 17.09 15.26
N LEU A 133 -16.24 17.12 15.30
CA LEU A 133 -15.50 18.26 15.82
C LEU A 133 -15.76 19.49 14.95
N PRO A 134 -16.26 20.60 15.53
CA PRO A 134 -16.49 21.82 14.78
C PRO A 134 -15.15 22.34 14.24
N VAL A 135 -15.18 23.01 13.09
CA VAL A 135 -14.01 23.50 12.34
C VAL A 135 -13.15 22.38 11.76
N ILE A 136 -12.50 21.57 12.60
CA ILE A 136 -11.51 20.56 12.14
C ILE A 136 -12.19 19.39 11.44
N GLY A 137 -13.27 18.86 12.01
CA GLY A 137 -13.98 17.71 11.48
C GLY A 137 -14.61 18.01 10.13
N TRP A 138 -15.32 19.14 10.04
CA TRP A 138 -16.09 19.50 8.85
C TRP A 138 -15.25 20.08 7.71
N PHE A 139 -14.31 21.00 8.00
CA PHE A 139 -13.55 21.68 6.95
C PHE A 139 -12.26 20.98 6.55
N LEU A 140 -11.64 20.21 7.47
CA LEU A 140 -10.37 19.56 7.19
C LEU A 140 -10.53 18.06 7.03
N LEU A 141 -11.09 17.39 8.05
CA LEU A 141 -11.07 15.94 8.15
C LEU A 141 -12.02 15.27 7.15
N PHE A 142 -13.25 15.76 7.05
CA PHE A 142 -14.26 15.21 6.14
C PHE A 142 -13.86 15.33 4.65
N PRO A 143 -13.50 16.51 4.11
CA PRO A 143 -13.08 16.61 2.72
C PRO A 143 -11.77 15.88 2.46
N TYR A 144 -10.82 15.91 3.40
CA TYR A 144 -9.58 15.16 3.27
C TYR A 144 -9.85 13.64 3.17
N ALA A 145 -10.62 13.08 4.11
CA ALA A 145 -10.96 11.66 4.08
C ALA A 145 -11.73 11.27 2.81
N GLY A 146 -12.64 12.14 2.36
CA GLY A 146 -13.40 11.95 1.13
C GLY A 146 -12.51 11.93 -0.11
N PHE A 147 -11.67 12.95 -0.31
CA PHE A 147 -10.80 13.05 -1.48
C PHE A 147 -9.74 11.95 -1.51
N VAL A 148 -9.06 11.69 -0.39
CA VAL A 148 -8.09 10.59 -0.32
C VAL A 148 -8.78 9.25 -0.58
N GLY A 149 -9.98 9.04 -0.03
CA GLY A 149 -10.77 7.82 -0.22
C GLY A 149 -11.16 7.60 -1.68
N ILE A 150 -11.75 8.61 -2.33
CA ILE A 150 -12.13 8.56 -3.75
C ILE A 150 -10.89 8.29 -4.62
N GLY A 151 -9.81 9.03 -4.40
CA GLY A 151 -8.58 8.87 -5.18
C GLY A 151 -7.96 7.49 -5.01
N ALA A 152 -7.91 6.96 -3.78
CA ALA A 152 -7.39 5.62 -3.50
C ALA A 152 -8.27 4.53 -4.15
N PHE A 153 -9.59 4.73 -4.17
CA PHE A 153 -10.49 3.81 -4.86
C PHE A 153 -10.22 3.79 -6.37
N ILE A 154 -10.12 4.97 -7.00
CA ILE A 154 -9.86 5.11 -8.44
C ILE A 154 -8.49 4.49 -8.80
N LEU A 155 -7.43 4.84 -8.08
CA LEU A 155 -6.11 4.23 -8.25
C LEU A 155 -6.13 2.71 -8.04
N GLY A 156 -6.90 2.22 -7.06
CA GLY A 156 -7.06 0.79 -6.80
C GLY A 156 -7.77 0.03 -7.91
N LEU A 157 -8.62 0.70 -8.70
CA LEU A 157 -9.21 0.14 -9.92
C LEU A 157 -8.18 0.08 -11.06
N PHE A 158 -7.45 1.17 -11.31
CA PHE A 158 -6.47 1.24 -12.40
C PHE A 158 -5.22 0.36 -12.17
N GLN A 159 -4.77 0.21 -10.93
CA GLN A 159 -3.62 -0.66 -10.62
C GLN A 159 -3.88 -2.15 -10.90
N ARG A 160 -5.15 -2.57 -11.08
CA ARG A 160 -5.47 -3.95 -11.47
C ARG A 160 -5.00 -4.27 -12.89
N GLU A 161 -5.01 -3.28 -13.78
CA GLU A 161 -4.56 -3.42 -15.17
C GLU A 161 -3.02 -3.40 -15.24
N ILE A 162 -2.38 -2.54 -14.45
CA ILE A 162 -0.91 -2.33 -14.52
C ILE A 162 -0.13 -3.51 -13.92
N LYS A 163 -0.75 -4.37 -13.11
CA LYS A 163 -0.06 -5.57 -12.59
C LYS A 163 0.38 -6.53 -13.71
N TYR A 164 -0.23 -6.48 -14.89
CA TYR A 164 0.27 -7.22 -16.05
C TYR A 164 1.51 -6.56 -16.67
N GLU A 165 1.53 -5.23 -16.75
CA GLU A 165 2.62 -4.49 -17.40
C GLU A 165 3.87 -4.35 -16.51
N VAL A 166 3.69 -4.17 -15.19
CA VAL A 166 4.81 -4.09 -14.24
C VAL A 166 5.31 -5.46 -13.83
N SER A 167 4.47 -6.51 -13.76
CA SER A 167 5.01 -7.87 -13.72
C SER A 167 5.77 -8.19 -15.01
N PHE A 168 5.31 -7.72 -16.18
CA PHE A 168 6.09 -7.85 -17.41
C PHE A 168 7.42 -7.10 -17.31
N PHE A 169 7.44 -5.84 -16.85
CA PHE A 169 8.68 -5.07 -16.69
C PHE A 169 9.61 -5.60 -15.59
N LEU A 170 9.08 -6.05 -14.44
CA LEU A 170 9.87 -6.67 -13.39
C LEU A 170 10.38 -8.04 -13.82
N HIS A 171 9.59 -8.85 -14.54
CA HIS A 171 10.09 -10.11 -15.09
C HIS A 171 11.14 -9.88 -16.19
N THR A 172 11.04 -8.78 -16.94
CA THR A 172 12.04 -8.34 -17.93
C THR A 172 13.29 -7.72 -17.28
N ALA A 173 13.16 -7.10 -16.10
CA ALA A 173 14.28 -6.53 -15.35
C ALA A 173 15.03 -7.61 -14.53
N GLU A 174 14.30 -8.55 -13.94
CA GLU A 174 14.84 -9.72 -13.22
C GLU A 174 15.67 -10.61 -14.16
N THR A 175 15.22 -10.79 -15.42
CA THR A 175 16.00 -11.53 -16.44
C THR A 175 17.28 -10.80 -16.85
N ARG A 176 17.32 -9.45 -16.86
CA ARG A 176 18.57 -8.70 -17.10
C ARG A 176 19.53 -8.72 -15.91
N SER A 177 19.02 -8.70 -14.68
CA SER A 177 19.86 -8.81 -13.47
C SER A 177 20.48 -10.21 -13.34
N SER A 178 19.73 -11.25 -13.69
CA SER A 178 20.23 -12.64 -13.71
C SER A 178 21.26 -12.87 -14.83
N GLN A 179 21.06 -12.28 -16.01
CA GLN A 179 22.04 -12.31 -17.10
C GLN A 179 23.36 -11.60 -16.76
N ARG A 180 23.33 -10.45 -16.05
CA ARG A 180 24.57 -9.77 -15.62
C ARG A 180 25.35 -10.58 -14.59
N LYS A 181 24.65 -11.25 -13.67
CA LYS A 181 25.30 -12.15 -12.70
C LYS A 181 25.89 -13.39 -13.39
N PHE A 182 25.23 -13.94 -14.41
CA PHE A 182 25.80 -15.03 -15.22
C PHE A 182 27.03 -14.60 -16.05
N CYS A 183 27.05 -13.40 -16.61
CA CYS A 183 28.26 -12.88 -17.28
C CYS A 183 29.41 -12.64 -16.31
N ALA A 184 29.15 -12.06 -15.13
CA ALA A 184 30.19 -11.86 -14.11
C ALA A 184 30.72 -13.20 -13.58
N LEU A 185 29.87 -14.21 -13.36
CA LEU A 185 30.30 -15.54 -12.92
C LEU A 185 31.10 -16.28 -14.00
N ARG A 186 30.74 -16.13 -15.28
CA ARG A 186 31.45 -16.76 -16.41
C ARG A 186 32.85 -16.16 -16.61
N VAL A 187 33.02 -14.86 -16.37
CA VAL A 187 34.34 -14.20 -16.43
C VAL A 187 35.24 -14.66 -15.28
N SER A 188 34.69 -14.84 -14.07
CA SER A 188 35.48 -15.40 -12.96
C SER A 188 35.87 -16.86 -13.18
N PHE A 189 35.04 -17.66 -13.87
CA PHE A 189 35.36 -19.06 -14.16
C PHE A 189 36.40 -19.21 -15.30
N LEU A 190 36.36 -18.35 -16.32
CA LEU A 190 37.39 -18.35 -17.38
C LEU A 190 38.74 -17.80 -16.90
N GLY A 191 38.75 -16.86 -15.94
CA GLY A 191 40.00 -16.38 -15.32
C GLY A 191 40.69 -17.40 -14.42
N ALA A 192 39.94 -18.32 -13.80
CA ALA A 192 40.50 -19.37 -12.95
C ALA A 192 41.09 -20.55 -13.74
N SER A 193 40.68 -20.75 -15.00
CA SER A 193 41.16 -21.86 -15.81
C SER A 193 42.55 -21.63 -16.43
N HIS A 194 43.03 -20.39 -16.46
CA HIS A 194 44.38 -20.05 -16.96
C HIS A 194 45.47 -20.13 -15.88
N HIS A 195 45.12 -20.38 -14.62
CA HIS A 195 46.08 -20.44 -13.51
C HIS A 195 46.36 -21.86 -12.99
N LEU A 196 45.81 -22.89 -13.65
CA LEU A 196 46.01 -24.31 -13.29
C LEU A 196 46.82 -25.10 -14.32
N GLU A 197 47.56 -24.42 -15.20
CA GLU A 197 48.53 -25.06 -16.12
C GLU A 197 49.97 -24.75 -15.71
N GLN A 198 50.24 -24.76 -14.41
CA GLN A 198 51.61 -24.65 -13.90
C GLN A 198 51.80 -25.28 -12.52
N ASP A 199 51.15 -26.41 -12.25
CA ASP A 199 51.62 -27.28 -11.16
C ASP A 199 51.48 -28.75 -11.56
N GLY A 200 52.63 -29.37 -11.83
CA GLY A 200 52.76 -30.78 -12.11
C GLY A 200 52.62 -31.58 -10.83
N SER A 201 51.39 -31.88 -10.43
CA SER A 201 51.13 -32.86 -9.37
C SER A 201 49.89 -33.70 -9.67
N ASN A 202 50.16 -34.99 -9.84
CA ASN A 202 49.32 -36.20 -9.84
C ASN A 202 47.78 -36.03 -9.76
N PRO A 203 47.03 -36.66 -10.69
CA PRO A 203 45.58 -36.54 -10.78
C PRO A 203 44.89 -37.67 -9.99
N LEU A 204 44.63 -37.48 -8.71
CA LEU A 204 43.63 -38.28 -8.00
C LEU A 204 42.93 -37.40 -6.94
N ASP A 205 41.60 -37.51 -6.92
CA ASP A 205 40.65 -36.97 -5.94
C ASP A 205 40.11 -35.54 -6.15
N PHE A 206 39.14 -35.41 -7.05
CA PHE A 206 38.12 -34.35 -6.96
C PHE A 206 36.73 -34.85 -7.39
N PRO A 207 35.86 -35.22 -6.43
CA PRO A 207 34.42 -35.16 -6.70
C PRO A 207 33.58 -34.69 -5.50
N TYR A 208 33.85 -33.56 -4.84
CA TYR A 208 32.96 -33.11 -3.74
C TYR A 208 32.59 -31.62 -3.66
N LEU A 209 33.11 -30.75 -4.53
CA LEU A 209 32.87 -29.29 -4.43
C LEU A 209 31.82 -28.73 -5.40
N VAL A 210 30.72 -29.45 -5.66
CA VAL A 210 29.59 -28.94 -6.47
C VAL A 210 28.27 -28.83 -5.68
N LYS A 211 28.20 -29.29 -4.42
CA LYS A 211 26.90 -29.48 -3.73
C LYS A 211 26.56 -28.50 -2.59
N GLN A 212 27.33 -27.43 -2.38
CA GLN A 212 27.10 -26.47 -1.28
C GLN A 212 26.61 -25.07 -1.69
N SER A 213 26.59 -24.72 -2.99
CA SER A 213 26.29 -23.33 -3.41
C SER A 213 24.79 -22.99 -3.55
N THR A 214 23.85 -23.92 -3.31
CA THR A 214 22.41 -23.70 -3.52
C THR A 214 21.59 -23.36 -2.26
N ARG A 215 22.19 -23.34 -1.06
CA ARG A 215 21.43 -23.10 0.19
C ARG A 215 21.57 -21.70 0.79
N LEU A 216 22.39 -20.81 0.24
CA LEU A 216 22.67 -19.49 0.85
C LEU A 216 21.96 -18.28 0.20
N VAL A 217 21.03 -18.49 -0.75
CA VAL A 217 20.33 -17.39 -1.45
C VAL A 217 18.90 -17.16 -0.92
N ARG A 218 18.36 -18.04 -0.06
CA ARG A 218 16.96 -17.94 0.41
C ARG A 218 16.78 -17.18 1.74
N ARG A 219 17.85 -16.67 2.37
CA ARG A 219 17.76 -16.11 3.75
C ARG A 219 18.00 -14.61 3.89
N THR A 220 18.02 -13.86 2.79
CA THR A 220 18.27 -12.40 2.82
C THR A 220 17.17 -11.57 2.14
N PHE A 221 15.92 -12.04 2.16
CA PHE A 221 14.79 -11.34 1.51
C PHE A 221 13.60 -11.09 2.44
N THR A 222 13.85 -10.85 3.72
CA THR A 222 12.75 -10.63 4.69
C THR A 222 13.05 -9.60 5.78
N HIS A 223 13.84 -8.55 5.53
CA HIS A 223 14.09 -7.51 6.57
C HIS A 223 14.36 -6.09 6.03
N SER A 224 13.64 -5.61 5.01
CA SER A 224 13.73 -4.18 4.61
C SER A 224 12.44 -3.66 3.98
N LEU A 225 11.38 -3.46 4.77
CA LEU A 225 10.27 -2.59 4.40
C LEU A 225 9.75 -1.85 5.63
N PHE A 226 10.57 -0.94 6.15
CA PHE A 226 10.13 0.14 7.03
C PHE A 226 11.17 1.27 6.90
N PHE A 227 10.87 2.32 6.12
CA PHE A 227 11.24 3.72 6.37
C PHE A 227 10.55 4.62 5.30
N PRO A 228 10.13 5.86 5.65
CA PRO A 228 9.20 6.66 4.86
C PRO A 228 9.90 7.59 3.86
N LEU A 229 9.15 7.94 2.81
CA LEU A 229 9.48 9.00 1.84
C LEU A 229 9.64 10.36 2.55
N GLN A 230 10.87 10.84 2.64
CA GLN A 230 11.16 12.28 2.65
C GLN A 230 11.67 12.70 1.26
N LEU A 231 11.32 13.92 0.87
CA LEU A 231 11.68 14.57 -0.37
C LEU A 231 13.19 14.52 -0.62
N PHE A 232 13.57 14.18 -1.86
CA PHE A 232 14.90 14.43 -2.39
C PHE A 232 15.19 15.94 -2.44
N PRO A 233 16.37 16.37 -1.96
CA PRO A 233 17.28 17.12 -2.79
C PRO A 233 18.44 16.20 -3.19
N THR A 234 18.83 16.28 -4.46
CA THR A 234 20.01 15.62 -5.00
C THR A 234 21.26 16.06 -4.23
N GLN A 235 21.87 15.16 -3.46
CA GLN A 235 23.22 15.33 -2.93
C GLN A 235 24.18 14.34 -3.63
N PRO A 236 25.39 14.79 -4.01
CA PRO A 236 26.36 13.99 -4.74
C PRO A 236 26.99 12.91 -3.85
N CYS A 237 27.27 11.76 -4.46
CA CYS A 237 27.94 10.63 -3.84
C CYS A 237 29.32 11.03 -3.30
N THR A 238 29.44 11.16 -1.99
CA THR A 238 30.74 11.15 -1.31
C THR A 238 31.13 9.71 -0.99
N THR A 239 32.25 9.29 -1.57
CA THR A 239 33.01 8.08 -1.32
C THR A 239 33.32 7.92 0.17
N TYR A 240 32.70 6.93 0.82
CA TYR A 240 33.05 6.55 2.18
C TYR A 240 34.10 5.43 2.16
N ASN A 241 35.36 5.81 2.38
CA ASN A 241 36.45 4.90 2.70
C ASN A 241 36.25 4.33 4.11
N SER A 242 36.11 3.01 4.23
CA SER A 242 36.13 2.32 5.53
C SER A 242 37.56 1.87 5.84
N PRO A 243 38.20 2.37 6.91
CA PRO A 243 39.52 1.90 7.32
C PRO A 243 39.42 0.60 8.13
N TYR A 244 40.36 -0.29 7.82
CA TYR A 244 40.75 -1.48 8.56
C TYR A 244 40.80 -1.25 10.08
N MET A 245 40.18 -2.14 10.85
CA MET A 245 40.57 -2.44 12.22
C MET A 245 40.80 -3.96 12.34
N LYS A 246 42.08 -4.33 12.20
CA LYS A 246 42.69 -5.53 12.76
C LYS A 246 42.52 -5.48 14.29
N GLY A 247 42.07 -6.57 14.90
CA GLY A 247 42.08 -6.74 16.34
C GLY A 247 41.95 -8.22 16.72
N THR A 248 43.02 -8.74 17.31
CA THR A 248 43.38 -10.14 17.57
C THR A 248 42.87 -10.69 18.91
N SER A 249 42.20 -11.87 18.90
CA SER A 249 42.17 -12.98 19.90
C SER A 249 41.77 -12.70 21.39
N PRO A 250 41.49 -13.68 22.29
CA PRO A 250 41.48 -15.17 22.17
C PRO A 250 40.20 -15.88 22.70
N TRP A 251 40.19 -17.21 22.58
CA TRP A 251 39.23 -18.26 23.00
C TRP A 251 38.56 -18.12 24.39
N PRO A 252 37.42 -18.80 24.62
CA PRO A 252 37.52 -20.06 25.37
C PRO A 252 36.63 -21.23 24.86
N THR A 253 37.28 -22.40 24.83
CA THR A 253 36.88 -23.76 25.26
C THR A 253 35.40 -24.14 25.48
N TYR A 254 35.04 -25.28 24.86
CA TYR A 254 33.82 -26.11 25.02
C TYR A 254 33.53 -26.57 26.46
N PRO A 255 32.33 -27.13 26.72
CA PRO A 255 32.29 -28.60 26.79
C PRO A 255 31.14 -29.27 26.03
N PRO A 256 31.28 -30.57 25.68
CA PRO A 256 30.21 -31.46 25.22
C PRO A 256 29.58 -32.22 26.40
N SER A 257 28.28 -32.49 26.37
CA SER A 257 27.62 -33.51 27.20
C SER A 257 26.38 -34.02 26.46
N SER A 258 26.45 -35.18 25.80
CA SER A 258 26.24 -36.53 26.35
C SER A 258 24.79 -37.00 26.18
N SER A 259 24.66 -37.95 25.26
CA SER A 259 23.72 -39.07 25.19
C SER A 259 23.11 -39.56 26.52
N SER A 260 21.85 -39.99 26.47
CA SER A 260 21.16 -41.11 27.18
C SER A 260 19.64 -40.83 27.08
N CYS A 261 18.70 -41.69 26.71
CA CYS A 261 18.59 -43.13 26.42
C CYS A 261 17.51 -43.30 25.34
#